data_AF-A0AA43ZVG6-F1
#
_entry.id   AF-A0AA43ZVG6-F1
#
_cell.length_a   1.000
_cell.length_b   1.000
_cell.length_c   1.000
_cell.angle_alpha   90.00
_cell.angle_beta   90.00
_cell.angle_gamma   90.00
#
_symmetry.space_group_name_H-M   'P 1'
#
loop_
_entity.id
_entity.type
_entity.pdbx_description
1 polymer ?
#
loop_
_entity_poly.entity_id
_entity_poly.type
_entity_poly.pdbx_seq_one_letter_code
_entity_poly.pdbx_strand_id
1 'polypeptide(L)'
;MDILTTISAIILILCGIFALIASYGILKTKDDMDNIVFGRIQILGIVDIISVVALICLGQPLYAILYFILAPFAAHAIANGHFYGEN
;
A
#
# COMPACT_ATOMS: atom_id res chain seq x y z
N MET A 1 25.86 10.26 -13.31
CA MET A 1 24.58 10.10 -12.60
C MET A 1 24.74 10.77 -11.26
N ASP A 2 23.77 11.60 -10.85
CA ASP A 2 23.81 12.22 -9.53
C ASP A 2 23.58 11.17 -8.43
N ILE A 3 24.19 11.41 -7.27
CA ILE A 3 24.06 10.54 -6.10
C ILE A 3 22.59 10.38 -5.68
N LEU A 4 21.80 11.47 -5.78
CA LEU A 4 20.37 11.53 -5.46
C LEU A 4 19.52 10.67 -6.40
N THR A 5 19.82 10.70 -7.71
CA THR A 5 19.10 9.85 -8.68
C THR A 5 19.44 8.38 -8.50
N THR A 6 20.69 8.06 -8.13
CA THR A 6 21.12 6.69 -7.84
C THR A 6 20.41 6.14 -6.61
N ILE A 7 20.33 6.91 -5.52
CA ILE A 7 19.62 6.52 -4.30
C ILE A 7 18.13 6.30 -4.60
N SER A 8 17.50 7.23 -5.32
CA SER A 8 16.08 7.13 -5.67
C SER A 8 15.78 5.89 -6.52
N ALA A 9 16.67 5.54 -7.45
CA ALA A 9 16.53 4.33 -8.27
C ALA A 9 16.61 3.05 -7.42
N ILE A 10 17.54 2.98 -6.46
CA ILE A 10 17.65 1.83 -5.55
C ILE A 10 16.38 1.69 -4.70
N ILE A 11 15.87 2.81 -4.15
CA ILE A 11 14.63 2.82 -3.36
C ILE A 11 13.44 2.34 -4.20
N LEU A 12 13.32 2.80 -5.45
CA LEU A 12 12.24 2.38 -6.34
C LEU A 12 12.26 0.88 -6.66
N ILE A 13 13.45 0.30 -6.83
CA ILE A 13 13.61 -1.15 -7.01
C ILE A 13 13.11 -1.89 -5.76
N LEU A 14 13.50 -1.44 -4.57
CA LEU A 14 13.04 -2.03 -3.31
C LEU A 14 11.52 -1.89 -3.13
N CYS A 15 10.96 -0.72 -3.45
CA CYS A 15 9.51 -0.50 -3.45
C CYS A 15 8.80 -1.51 -4.36
N GLY A 16 9.32 -1.75 -5.56
CA GLY A 16 8.78 -2.75 -6.48
C GLY A 16 8.80 -4.17 -5.91
N ILE A 17 9.93 -4.58 -5.31
CA ILE A 17 10.06 -5.90 -4.67
C ILE A 17 9.05 -6.05 -3.53
N PHE A 18 8.94 -5.05 -2.64
CA PHE A 18 7.99 -5.10 -1.53
C PHE A 18 6.54 -5.07 -1.99
N ALA A 19 6.22 -4.31 -3.04
CA ALA A 19 4.88 -4.27 -3.62
C ALA A 19 4.47 -5.65 -4.17
N LEU A 20 5.39 -6.37 -4.83
CA LEU A 20 5.15 -7.74 -5.30
C LEU A 20 4.95 -8.72 -4.14
N ILE A 21 5.78 -8.65 -3.11
CA ILE A 21 5.65 -9.50 -1.90
C ILE A 21 4.31 -9.23 -1.20
N ALA A 22 3.94 -7.96 -1.02
CA ALA A 22 2.69 -7.58 -0.38
C ALA A 22 1.48 -8.03 -1.21
N SER A 23 1.52 -7.86 -2.54
CA SER A 23 0.47 -8.35 -3.44
C SER A 23 0.31 -9.87 -3.36
N TYR A 24 1.42 -10.61 -3.32
CA TYR A 24 1.39 -12.04 -3.08
C TYR A 24 0.81 -12.39 -1.69
N GLY A 25 1.14 -11.59 -0.66
CA GLY A 25 0.57 -11.69 0.68
C GLY A 25 -0.95 -11.58 0.69
N ILE A 26 -1.52 -10.58 -0.01
CA ILE A 26 -2.98 -10.39 -0.13
C ILE A 26 -3.64 -11.63 -0.72
N LEU A 27 -3.05 -12.21 -1.78
CA LEU A 27 -3.58 -13.41 -2.44
C LEU A 27 -3.45 -14.68 -1.58
N LYS A 28 -2.39 -14.75 -0.76
CA LYS A 28 -2.11 -15.91 0.09
C LYS A 28 -2.93 -15.93 1.39
N THR A 29 -3.43 -14.79 1.86
CA THR A 29 -4.32 -14.72 3.02
C THR A 29 -5.62 -15.49 2.72
N LYS A 30 -5.65 -16.75 3.17
CA LYS A 30 -6.76 -17.71 2.99
C LYS A 30 -7.92 -17.40 3.94
N ASP A 31 -9.12 -17.78 3.50
CA ASP A 31 -10.41 -17.50 4.15
C ASP A 31 -10.67 -18.26 5.48
N ASP A 32 -9.63 -18.85 6.09
CA ASP A 32 -9.74 -19.69 7.29
C ASP A 32 -9.27 -18.96 8.58
N MET A 33 -9.04 -17.65 8.50
CA MET A 33 -8.66 -16.79 9.63
C MET A 33 -9.83 -15.87 10.00
N ASP A 34 -10.17 -15.78 11.29
CA ASP A 34 -11.09 -14.75 11.76
C ASP A 34 -10.55 -13.35 11.35
N ASN A 35 -11.39 -12.54 10.71
CA ASN A 35 -11.07 -11.19 10.19
C ASN A 35 -10.06 -11.14 9.01
N ILE A 36 -10.16 -12.05 8.03
CA ILE A 36 -9.39 -12.00 6.77
C ILE A 36 -9.36 -10.61 6.13
N VAL A 37 -10.50 -9.91 6.12
CA VAL A 37 -10.60 -8.57 5.52
C VAL A 37 -9.73 -7.57 6.26
N PHE A 38 -9.66 -7.63 7.59
CA PHE A 38 -8.74 -6.79 8.35
C PHE A 38 -7.27 -7.09 8.01
N GLY A 39 -6.91 -8.38 7.90
CA GLY A 39 -5.57 -8.80 7.49
C GLY A 39 -5.20 -8.31 6.09
N ARG A 40 -6.11 -8.41 5.11
CA ARG A 40 -5.91 -7.90 3.74
C ARG A 40 -5.80 -6.37 3.72
N ILE A 41 -6.61 -5.66 4.50
CA ILE A 41 -6.54 -4.20 4.63
C ILE A 41 -5.21 -3.76 5.27
N GLN A 42 -4.67 -4.52 6.23
CA GLN A 42 -3.39 -4.18 6.82
C GLN A 42 -2.23 -4.37 5.82
N ILE A 43 -2.27 -5.42 5.00
CA ILE A 43 -1.30 -5.60 3.91
C ILE A 43 -1.46 -4.51 2.85
N LEU A 44 -2.71 -4.12 2.53
CA LEU A 44 -2.99 -2.99 1.62
C LEU A 44 -2.39 -1.69 2.15
N GLY A 45 -2.50 -1.41 3.45
CA GLY A 45 -1.87 -0.25 4.09
C GLY A 45 -0.34 -0.25 3.96
N ILE A 46 0.32 -1.41 3.95
CA ILE A 46 1.76 -1.51 3.67
C ILE A 46 2.06 -1.12 2.22
N VAL A 47 1.25 -1.60 1.26
CA VAL A 47 1.35 -1.21 -0.16
C VAL A 47 1.16 0.29 -0.34
N ASP A 48 0.24 0.88 0.44
CA ASP A 48 -0.04 2.30 0.38
C ASP A 48 1.18 3.14 0.78
N ILE A 49 1.84 2.79 1.88
CA ILE A 49 3.06 3.48 2.32
C ILE A 49 4.21 3.30 1.33
N ILE A 50 4.38 2.10 0.76
CA ILE A 50 5.38 1.86 -0.30
C ILE A 50 5.14 2.78 -1.50
N SER A 51 3.87 2.97 -1.87
CA SER A 51 3.46 3.84 -2.98
C SER A 51 3.73 5.32 -2.69
N VAL A 52 3.50 5.77 -1.45
CA VAL A 52 3.85 7.13 -1.00
C VAL A 52 5.36 7.37 -1.13
N VAL A 53 6.19 6.44 -0.67
CA VAL A 53 7.65 6.53 -0.77
C VAL A 53 8.09 6.58 -2.23
N ALA A 54 7.51 5.74 -3.09
CA ALA A 54 7.80 5.73 -4.51
C ALA A 54 7.47 7.08 -5.18
N LEU A 55 6.31 7.68 -4.87
CA LEU A 55 5.92 8.99 -5.40
C LEU A 55 6.88 10.10 -4.97
N ILE A 56 7.39 10.07 -3.73
CA ILE A 56 8.42 11.01 -3.28
C ILE A 56 9.71 10.84 -4.10
N CYS A 57 10.17 9.59 -4.30
CA CYS A 57 11.36 9.31 -5.11
C CYS A 57 11.20 9.71 -6.58
N LEU A 58 9.97 9.71 -7.11
CA LEU A 58 9.63 10.18 -8.46
C LEU A 58 9.50 11.72 -8.57
N GLY A 59 9.74 12.46 -7.48
CA GLY A 59 9.61 13.92 -7.46
C GLY A 59 8.15 14.40 -7.49
N GLN A 60 7.22 13.58 -7.01
CA GLN A 60 5.79 13.84 -6.99
C GLN A 60 5.23 14.00 -5.55
N PRO A 61 5.72 14.98 -4.75
CA PRO A 61 5.36 15.10 -3.34
C PRO A 61 3.88 15.43 -3.11
N LEU A 62 3.25 16.20 -4.01
CA LEU A 62 1.83 16.54 -3.90
C LEU A 62 0.95 15.28 -4.02
N TYR A 63 1.27 14.40 -4.96
CA TYR A 63 0.58 13.13 -5.13
C TYR A 63 0.82 12.19 -3.94
N ALA A 64 2.05 12.17 -3.41
CA ALA A 64 2.38 11.38 -2.23
C ALA A 64 1.53 11.79 -1.01
N ILE A 65 1.38 13.09 -0.76
CA ILE A 65 0.56 13.61 0.34
C ILE A 65 -0.92 13.27 0.13
N LEU A 66 -1.43 13.51 -1.08
CA LEU A 66 -2.83 13.23 -1.39
C LEU A 66 -3.13 11.73 -1.20
N TYR A 67 -2.26 10.86 -1.72
CA TYR A 67 -2.38 9.42 -1.58
C TYR A 67 -2.31 8.99 -0.11
N PHE A 68 -1.36 9.54 0.67
CA PHE A 68 -1.22 9.24 2.10
C PHE A 68 -2.48 9.58 2.90
N ILE A 69 -3.15 10.69 2.55
CA ILE A 69 -4.40 11.08 3.21
C ILE A 69 -5.53 10.15 2.76
N LEU A 70 -5.66 9.85 1.47
CA LEU A 70 -6.79 9.09 0.92
C LEU A 70 -6.74 7.59 1.25
N ALA A 71 -5.54 7.00 1.34
CA ALA A 71 -5.33 5.58 1.64
C ALA A 71 -6.07 5.09 2.90
N PRO A 72 -5.95 5.73 4.08
CA PRO A 72 -6.69 5.29 5.27
C PRO A 72 -8.20 5.47 5.13
N PHE A 73 -8.69 6.48 4.40
CA PHE A 73 -10.13 6.61 4.13
C PHE A 73 -10.64 5.48 3.23
N ALA A 74 -9.87 5.10 2.21
CA ALA A 74 -10.21 3.96 1.36
C ALA A 74 -10.25 2.66 2.17
N ALA A 75 -9.23 2.41 2.99
CA ALA A 75 -9.17 1.26 3.89
C ALA A 75 -10.37 1.22 4.85
N HIS A 76 -10.73 2.35 5.45
CA HIS A 76 -11.88 2.45 6.35
C HIS A 76 -13.21 2.21 5.62
N ALA A 77 -13.39 2.78 4.43
CA ALA A 77 -14.58 2.57 3.61
C ALA A 77 -14.75 1.09 3.19
N ILE A 78 -13.66 0.43 2.81
CA ILE A 78 -13.64 -1.00 2.46
C ILE A 78 -14.03 -1.86 3.67
N ALA A 79 -13.43 -1.60 4.84
CA ALA A 79 -13.77 -2.32 6.07
C ALA A 79 -15.26 -2.12 6.43
N ASN A 80 -15.72 -0.87 6.44
CA ASN A 80 -17.10 -0.54 6.79
C ASN A 80 -18.11 -1.19 5.83
N GLY A 81 -17.82 -1.18 4.53
CA GLY A 81 -18.65 -1.85 3.52
C GLY A 81 -18.71 -3.37 3.72
N HIS A 82 -17.63 -4.00 4.19
CA HIS A 82 -17.65 -5.43 4.50
C HIS A 82 -18.47 -5.74 5.76
N PHE A 83 -18.26 -5.01 6.85
CA PHE A 83 -18.94 -5.30 8.14
C PHE A 83 -20.41 -4.87 8.20
N TYR A 84 -20.80 -3.82 7.46
CA TYR A 84 -22.16 -3.26 7.49
C TYR A 84 -22.94 -3.42 6.17
N GLY A 85 -22.29 -3.93 5.11
CA GLY A 85 -22.91 -4.16 3.80
C GLY A 85 -23.57 -5.52 3.63
N GLU A 86 -23.27 -6.51 4.49
CA GLU A 86 -24.05 -7.74 4.60
C GLU A 86 -25.33 -7.49 5.41
N ASN A 87 -26.40 -7.10 4.72
CA ASN A 87 -27.79 -7.32 5.13
C ASN A 87 -28.53 -8.03 4.00
#